data_AF-A0A1G0TJS4-F1
#
_entry.id   AF-A0A1G0TJS4-F1
#
_cell.length_a   1.000
_cell.length_b   1.000
_cell.length_c   1.000
_cell.angle_alpha   90.00
_cell.angle_beta   90.00
_cell.angle_gamma   90.00
#
_symmetry.space_group_name_H-M   'P 1'
#
loop_
_entity.id
_entity.type
_entity.pdbx_description
1 polymer ?
#
loop_
_entity_poly.entity_id
_entity_poly.type
_entity_poly.pdbx_seq_one_letter_code
_entity_poly.pdbx_strand_id
1 'polypeptide(L)'
;MNHQKLLIALLTSLVMVTLSKSQTQDTVWKVPELEAFHEVIYPIWHTAYPSKDYDALRKMVDDVNLKANAVYSATLPGIQRDKQLKWNENVMQFQASVEDYKKYALADDNEGLLKAAENLHSTYEMLVRTIRPVLKEIDEFHKTLYVVYHDYLPNKNYKKLGKVTDTLIKKAKAVTKSKLPARLELKKDAFTLAAAELLTSAMDLKKRVKANNKISIDAAVENMHTKYQNLEAIFE
;
A
#
# COMPACT_ATOMS: atom_id res chain seq x y z
N MET A 1 52.33 -40.21 5.35
CA MET A 1 51.47 -40.03 4.16
C MET A 1 50.07 -40.45 4.56
N ASN A 2 49.20 -39.49 4.90
CA ASN A 2 48.21 -38.85 4.01
C ASN A 2 46.95 -39.73 3.89
N HIS A 3 45.71 -39.32 4.12
CA HIS A 3 45.08 -38.08 4.57
C HIS A 3 43.64 -38.45 5.00
N GLN A 4 43.20 -37.90 6.13
CA GLN A 4 41.96 -37.16 6.33
C GLN A 4 40.85 -37.32 5.24
N LYS A 5 39.68 -37.85 5.65
CA LYS A 5 38.30 -37.67 5.10
C LYS A 5 37.38 -38.39 6.10
N LEU A 6 36.44 -37.76 6.80
CA LEU A 6 35.20 -37.24 6.24
C LEU A 6 34.58 -36.21 7.20
N LEU A 7 34.38 -34.99 6.68
CA LEU A 7 33.60 -33.91 7.29
C LEU A 7 32.13 -34.09 6.91
N ILE A 8 31.26 -33.78 7.88
CA ILE A 8 29.97 -33.07 7.77
C ILE A 8 28.89 -33.68 6.86
N ALA A 9 27.80 -34.09 7.51
CA ALA A 9 26.48 -34.10 6.89
C ALA A 9 25.43 -33.59 7.90
N LEU A 10 24.43 -32.91 7.35
CA LEU A 10 23.22 -32.34 7.95
C LEU A 10 23.33 -30.97 8.64
N LEU A 11 23.22 -29.92 7.82
CA LEU A 11 22.56 -28.68 8.20
C LEU A 11 21.92 -28.03 6.95
N THR A 12 20.86 -28.65 6.42
CA THR A 12 20.08 -28.06 5.32
C THR A 12 18.60 -28.39 5.46
N SER A 13 17.92 -27.75 6.42
CA SER A 13 16.45 -27.72 6.43
C SER A 13 15.87 -26.47 7.12
N LEU A 14 16.52 -25.31 6.98
CA LEU A 14 16.01 -24.06 7.58
C LEU A 14 16.01 -22.85 6.62
N VAL A 15 15.72 -23.05 5.34
CA VAL A 15 15.60 -21.94 4.36
C VAL A 15 14.18 -21.79 3.78
N MET A 16 13.30 -22.80 3.89
CA MET A 16 11.96 -22.71 3.27
C MET A 16 10.91 -21.97 4.10
N VAL A 17 11.11 -21.77 5.41
CA VAL A 17 10.08 -21.13 6.27
C VAL A 17 10.12 -19.59 6.20
N THR A 18 11.28 -19.00 5.88
CA THR A 18 11.43 -17.53 5.80
C THR A 18 10.77 -16.93 4.54
N LEU A 19 10.78 -17.66 3.42
CA LEU A 19 10.24 -17.16 2.15
C LEU A 19 8.71 -16.98 2.16
N SER A 20 7.98 -17.91 2.79
CA SER A 20 6.51 -17.82 2.89
C SER A 20 6.05 -16.69 3.83
N LYS A 21 6.78 -16.41 4.91
CA LYS A 21 6.40 -15.35 5.87
C LYS A 21 6.62 -13.94 5.30
N SER A 22 7.71 -13.75 4.55
CA SER A 22 7.97 -12.50 3.80
C SER A 22 6.86 -12.23 2.78
N GLN A 23 6.49 -13.23 1.98
CA GLN A 23 5.49 -13.08 0.91
C GLN A 23 4.08 -12.72 1.44
N THR A 24 3.72 -13.20 2.65
CA THR A 24 2.47 -12.82 3.31
C THR A 24 2.47 -11.40 3.85
N GLN A 25 3.59 -10.90 4.36
CA GLN A 25 3.68 -9.52 4.87
C GLN A 25 3.72 -8.52 3.71
N ASP A 26 4.36 -8.88 2.61
CA ASP A 26 4.48 -8.03 1.42
C ASP A 26 3.16 -7.79 0.69
N THR A 27 2.11 -8.58 0.92
CA THR A 27 0.80 -8.45 0.25
C THR A 27 -0.30 -7.86 1.14
N VAL A 28 0.05 -7.40 2.34
CA VAL A 28 -0.88 -6.81 3.31
C VAL A 28 -0.74 -5.29 3.30
N TRP A 29 -1.86 -4.59 3.11
CA TRP A 29 -1.90 -3.12 3.03
C TRP A 29 -1.95 -2.45 4.42
N LYS A 30 -1.07 -2.88 5.34
CA LYS A 30 -1.04 -2.35 6.71
C LYS A 30 0.28 -1.67 6.99
N VAL A 31 0.20 -0.51 7.63
CA VAL A 31 1.32 0.20 8.25
C VAL A 31 0.99 0.31 9.75
N PRO A 32 1.51 -0.62 10.58
CA PRO A 32 1.16 -0.68 12.01
C PRO A 32 1.39 0.63 12.76
N GLU A 33 2.40 1.39 12.37
CA GLU A 33 2.73 2.69 12.95
C GLU A 33 1.62 3.72 12.70
N LEU A 34 1.02 3.68 11.50
CA LEU A 34 -0.12 4.54 11.17
C LEU A 34 -1.39 4.11 11.90
N GLU A 35 -1.63 2.80 12.05
CA GLU A 35 -2.72 2.28 12.89
C GLU A 35 -2.54 2.70 14.36
N ALA A 36 -1.30 2.67 14.87
CA ALA A 36 -1.00 3.06 16.24
C ALA A 36 -1.19 4.57 16.46
N PHE A 37 -0.86 5.41 15.48
CA PHE A 37 -1.09 6.86 15.57
C PHE A 37 -2.59 7.20 15.62
N HIS A 38 -3.45 6.39 14.99
CA HIS A 38 -4.90 6.54 15.09
C HIS A 38 -5.40 6.60 16.55
N GLU A 39 -4.78 5.84 17.46
CA GLU A 39 -5.16 5.80 18.87
C GLU A 39 -5.03 7.15 19.59
N VAL A 40 -4.12 8.01 19.14
CA VAL A 40 -3.89 9.34 19.72
C VAL A 40 -4.70 10.41 19.00
N ILE A 41 -4.77 10.34 17.67
CA ILE A 41 -5.51 11.35 16.91
C ILE A 41 -7.03 11.17 17.01
N TYR A 42 -7.52 9.96 17.27
CA TYR A 42 -8.95 9.70 17.46
C TYR A 42 -9.55 10.54 18.60
N PRO A 43 -9.06 10.50 19.85
CA PRO A 43 -9.60 11.34 20.93
C PRO A 43 -9.34 12.84 20.70
N ILE A 44 -8.25 13.23 20.03
CA ILE A 44 -8.04 14.62 19.61
C ILE A 44 -9.19 15.08 18.72
N TRP A 45 -9.48 14.35 17.63
CA TRP A 45 -10.42 14.75 16.60
C TRP A 45 -11.89 14.54 16.98
N HIS A 46 -12.20 13.44 17.65
CA HIS A 46 -13.59 13.06 17.99
C HIS A 46 -14.04 13.53 19.37
N THR A 47 -13.16 14.14 20.17
CA THR A 47 -13.52 14.62 21.52
C THR A 47 -12.96 16.01 21.81
N ALA A 48 -11.63 16.16 21.91
CA ALA A 48 -11.04 17.42 22.41
C ALA A 48 -11.20 18.60 21.45
N TYR A 49 -11.03 18.38 20.14
CA TYR A 49 -11.23 19.39 19.11
C TYR A 49 -12.67 19.93 19.06
N PRO A 50 -13.72 19.11 18.92
CA PRO A 50 -15.09 19.61 18.82
C PRO A 50 -15.59 20.27 20.12
N SER A 51 -15.12 19.82 21.30
CA SER A 51 -15.44 20.47 22.57
C SER A 51 -14.60 21.72 22.87
N LYS A 52 -13.59 22.00 22.04
CA LYS A 52 -12.57 23.03 22.29
C LYS A 52 -11.90 22.88 23.65
N ASP A 53 -11.62 21.63 24.05
CA ASP A 53 -10.89 21.32 25.27
C ASP A 53 -9.38 21.51 25.06
N TYR A 54 -8.93 22.75 25.22
CA TYR A 54 -7.54 23.11 24.97
C TYR A 54 -6.57 22.44 25.96
N ASP A 55 -7.01 22.17 27.19
CA ASP A 55 -6.18 21.48 28.19
C ASP A 55 -5.96 20.02 27.78
N ALA A 56 -7.01 19.35 27.29
CA ALA A 56 -6.88 18.01 26.74
C ALA A 56 -5.97 17.98 25.50
N LEU A 57 -6.13 18.93 24.57
CA LEU A 57 -5.26 19.04 23.39
C LEU A 57 -3.78 19.17 23.80
N ARG A 58 -3.47 20.06 24.75
CA ARG A 58 -2.09 20.25 25.24
C ARG A 58 -1.50 19.00 25.89
N LYS A 59 -2.30 18.24 26.64
CA LYS A 59 -1.86 17.01 27.31
C LYS A 59 -1.47 15.89 26.34
N MET A 60 -1.96 15.93 25.09
CA MET A 60 -1.68 14.88 24.09
C MET A 60 -0.34 15.07 23.35
N VAL A 61 0.39 16.17 23.57
CA VAL A 61 1.61 16.51 22.81
C VAL A 61 2.67 15.40 22.87
N ASP A 62 2.90 14.83 24.04
CA ASP A 62 3.93 13.79 24.21
C ASP A 62 3.57 12.50 23.46
N ASP A 63 2.30 12.08 23.54
CA ASP A 63 1.80 10.90 22.82
C ASP A 63 1.81 11.12 21.30
N VAL A 64 1.45 12.32 20.83
CA VAL A 64 1.54 12.70 19.41
C VAL A 64 2.99 12.58 18.94
N ASN A 65 3.96 13.18 19.65
CA ASN A 65 5.37 13.14 19.26
C ASN A 65 5.91 11.70 19.25
N LEU A 66 5.62 10.92 20.29
CA LEU A 66 6.08 9.53 20.42
C LEU A 66 5.59 8.68 19.25
N LYS A 67 4.30 8.74 18.94
CA LYS A 67 3.71 7.91 17.88
C LYS A 67 4.03 8.42 16.48
N ALA A 68 4.15 9.73 16.29
CA ALA A 68 4.53 10.31 15.00
C ALA A 68 5.96 9.90 14.59
N ASN A 69 6.89 9.84 15.54
CA ASN A 69 8.26 9.37 15.27
C ASN A 69 8.31 7.95 14.68
N ALA A 70 7.41 7.07 15.11
CA ALA A 70 7.28 5.74 14.52
C ALA A 70 6.82 5.81 13.06
N VAL A 71 5.85 6.68 12.75
CA VAL A 71 5.36 6.90 11.37
C VAL A 71 6.46 7.42 10.45
N TYR A 72 7.34 8.32 10.94
CA TYR A 72 8.44 8.86 10.12
C TYR A 72 9.42 7.80 9.64
N SER A 73 9.58 6.73 10.42
CA SER A 73 10.50 5.62 10.12
C SER A 73 9.80 4.42 9.47
N ALA A 74 8.48 4.50 9.27
CA ALA A 74 7.69 3.38 8.77
C ALA A 74 8.04 3.07 7.31
N THR A 75 8.30 1.80 7.04
CA THR A 75 8.54 1.30 5.68
C THR A 75 7.25 0.71 5.12
N LEU A 76 6.92 1.07 3.88
CA LEU A 76 5.76 0.49 3.23
C LEU A 76 6.00 -1.00 2.91
N PRO A 77 5.01 -1.89 3.16
CA PRO A 77 5.06 -3.27 2.68
C PRO A 77 5.24 -3.32 1.15
N GLY A 78 5.77 -4.44 0.64
CA GLY A 78 6.12 -4.58 -0.76
C GLY A 78 5.02 -4.21 -1.77
N ILE A 79 3.75 -4.55 -1.50
CA ILE A 79 2.57 -4.21 -2.31
C ILE A 79 2.28 -2.72 -2.41
N GLN A 80 2.92 -1.89 -1.58
CA GLN A 80 2.79 -0.44 -1.58
C GLN A 80 4.06 0.26 -2.05
N ARG A 81 5.07 -0.48 -2.56
CA ARG A 81 6.37 0.07 -2.97
C ARG A 81 6.23 1.21 -3.99
N ASP A 82 5.30 1.07 -4.94
CA ASP A 82 5.06 2.09 -5.97
C ASP A 82 4.57 3.43 -5.37
N LYS A 83 4.06 3.41 -4.13
CA LYS A 83 3.58 4.59 -3.41
C LYS A 83 4.65 5.26 -2.54
N GLN A 84 5.88 4.72 -2.49
CA GLN A 84 6.91 5.18 -1.57
C GLN A 84 7.26 6.67 -1.75
N LEU A 85 7.31 7.15 -3.00
CA LEU A 85 7.58 8.57 -3.26
C LEU A 85 6.50 9.46 -2.64
N LYS A 86 5.23 9.14 -2.92
CA LYS A 86 4.10 9.91 -2.40
C LYS A 86 3.96 9.79 -0.88
N TRP A 87 4.26 8.62 -0.33
CA TRP A 87 4.32 8.41 1.11
C TRP A 87 5.36 9.32 1.75
N ASN A 88 6.57 9.37 1.22
CA ASN A 88 7.63 10.24 1.75
C ASN A 88 7.23 11.72 1.72
N GLU A 89 6.62 12.18 0.63
CA GLU A 89 6.06 13.55 0.55
C GLU A 89 5.03 13.82 1.64
N ASN A 90 4.08 12.91 1.83
CA ASN A 90 3.02 13.08 2.81
C ASN A 90 3.55 12.93 4.26
N VAL A 91 4.59 12.12 4.50
CA VAL A 91 5.27 12.01 5.80
C VAL A 91 5.93 13.34 6.16
N MET A 92 6.56 14.02 5.21
CA MET A 92 7.14 15.35 5.47
C MET A 92 6.06 16.38 5.86
N GLN A 93 4.90 16.36 5.19
CA GLN A 93 3.78 17.25 5.54
C GLN A 93 3.20 16.92 6.91
N PHE A 94 3.05 15.63 7.21
CA PHE A 94 2.61 15.16 8.52
C PHE A 94 3.59 15.57 9.63
N GLN A 95 4.90 15.41 9.42
CA GLN A 95 5.92 15.86 10.35
C GLN A 95 5.83 17.37 10.62
N ALA A 96 5.66 18.19 9.58
CA ALA A 96 5.46 19.63 9.75
C ALA A 96 4.21 19.94 10.60
N SER A 97 3.10 19.23 10.38
CA SER A 97 1.87 19.42 11.18
C SER A 97 2.02 19.00 12.65
N VAL A 98 2.86 18.01 12.96
CA VAL A 98 3.18 17.59 14.33
C VAL A 98 3.98 18.68 15.04
N GLU A 99 4.96 19.27 14.37
CA GLU A 99 5.75 20.38 14.94
C GLU A 99 4.89 21.63 15.16
N ASP A 100 3.98 21.95 14.23
CA ASP A 100 3.01 23.03 14.43
C ASP A 100 2.08 22.75 15.62
N TYR A 101 1.54 21.54 15.72
CA TYR A 101 0.68 21.14 16.85
C TYR A 101 1.40 21.34 18.19
N LYS A 102 2.63 20.84 18.31
CA LYS A 102 3.47 21.03 19.48
C LYS A 102 3.74 22.49 19.78
N LYS A 103 4.11 23.29 18.77
CA LYS A 103 4.38 24.72 18.92
C LYS A 103 3.18 25.46 19.51
N TYR A 104 1.99 25.28 18.94
CA TYR A 104 0.79 25.99 19.40
C TYR A 104 0.24 25.44 20.72
N ALA A 105 0.47 24.16 21.03
CA ALA A 105 0.12 23.60 22.33
C ALA A 105 0.95 24.21 23.47
N LEU A 106 2.23 24.50 23.22
CA LEU A 106 3.12 25.16 24.18
C LEU A 106 2.90 26.68 24.28
N ALA A 107 2.20 27.26 23.31
CA ALA A 107 1.84 28.66 23.31
C ALA A 107 0.49 28.89 24.00
N ASP A 108 0.27 30.12 24.47
CA ASP A 108 -1.05 30.61 24.91
C ASP A 108 -1.90 31.05 23.70
N ASP A 109 -1.91 30.24 22.63
CA ASP A 109 -2.63 30.51 21.39
C ASP A 109 -3.63 29.38 21.09
N ASN A 110 -4.83 29.52 21.66
CA ASN A 110 -5.91 28.55 21.49
C ASN A 110 -6.43 28.47 20.05
N GLU A 111 -6.42 29.58 19.30
CA GLU A 111 -6.87 29.58 17.91
C GLU A 111 -5.86 28.87 17.00
N GLY A 112 -4.57 29.17 17.20
CA GLY A 112 -3.47 28.45 16.56
C GLY A 112 -3.48 26.96 16.87
N LEU A 113 -3.76 26.59 18.13
CA LEU A 113 -3.86 25.18 18.55
C LEU A 113 -4.99 24.43 17.83
N LEU A 114 -6.17 25.04 17.68
CA LEU A 114 -7.26 24.40 16.92
C LEU A 114 -6.88 24.22 15.45
N LYS A 115 -6.33 25.25 14.80
CA LYS A 115 -5.89 25.14 13.39
C LYS A 115 -4.83 24.05 13.23
N ALA A 116 -3.89 23.96 14.18
CA ALA A 116 -2.86 22.93 14.15
C ALA A 116 -3.42 21.52 14.38
N ALA A 117 -4.41 21.35 15.27
CA ALA A 117 -5.09 20.07 15.49
C ALA A 117 -5.85 19.58 14.24
N GLU A 118 -6.55 20.48 13.55
CA GLU A 118 -7.22 20.18 12.28
C GLU A 118 -6.22 19.81 11.17
N ASN A 119 -5.10 20.54 11.10
CA ASN A 119 -4.04 20.25 10.14
C ASN A 119 -3.40 18.89 10.42
N LEU A 120 -3.11 18.57 11.69
CA LEU A 120 -2.58 17.27 12.12
C LEU A 120 -3.50 16.11 11.70
N HIS A 121 -4.82 16.27 11.87
CA HIS A 121 -5.80 15.27 11.41
C HIS A 121 -5.82 15.16 9.89
N SER A 122 -5.78 16.29 9.19
CA SER A 122 -5.83 16.32 7.72
C SER A 122 -4.62 15.64 7.08
N THR A 123 -3.42 15.89 7.58
CA THR A 123 -2.18 15.26 7.08
C THR A 123 -2.09 13.77 7.45
N TYR A 124 -2.57 13.38 8.63
CA TYR A 124 -2.74 11.97 8.99
C TYR A 124 -3.69 11.25 8.02
N GLU A 125 -4.86 11.83 7.74
CA GLU A 125 -5.83 11.26 6.80
C GLU A 125 -5.26 11.16 5.38
N MET A 126 -4.37 12.07 4.98
CA MET A 126 -3.64 11.96 3.71
C MET A 126 -2.74 10.73 3.66
N LEU A 127 -1.98 10.44 4.74
CA LEU A 127 -1.18 9.21 4.83
C LEU A 127 -2.06 7.96 4.73
N VAL A 128 -3.19 7.94 5.45
CA VAL A 128 -4.16 6.85 5.40
C VAL A 128 -4.70 6.64 3.99
N ARG A 129 -5.02 7.73 3.28
CA ARG A 129 -5.52 7.68 1.89
C ARG A 129 -4.44 7.19 0.92
N THR A 130 -3.18 7.55 1.10
CA THR A 130 -2.07 7.04 0.27
C THR A 130 -2.01 5.52 0.32
N ILE A 131 -2.07 4.93 1.50
CA ILE A 131 -1.89 3.48 1.66
C ILE A 131 -3.16 2.67 1.47
N ARG A 132 -4.35 3.29 1.49
CA ARG A 132 -5.61 2.55 1.31
C ARG A 132 -5.94 2.40 -0.17
N PRO A 133 -6.34 1.20 -0.61
CA PRO A 133 -6.87 1.02 -1.95
C PRO A 133 -8.21 1.73 -2.09
N VAL A 134 -8.42 2.39 -3.24
CA VAL A 134 -9.64 3.17 -3.51
C VAL A 134 -10.86 2.27 -3.64
N LEU A 135 -10.68 1.10 -4.24
CA LEU A 135 -11.69 0.06 -4.38
C LEU A 135 -11.12 -1.28 -3.95
N LYS A 136 -11.95 -2.10 -3.30
CA LYS A 136 -11.58 -3.46 -2.89
C LYS A 136 -11.22 -4.33 -4.08
N GLU A 137 -11.91 -4.20 -5.22
CA GLU A 137 -11.64 -5.04 -6.40
C GLU A 137 -10.27 -4.73 -7.03
N ILE A 138 -9.81 -3.48 -6.97
CA ILE A 138 -8.46 -3.09 -7.43
C ILE A 138 -7.40 -3.72 -6.52
N ASP A 139 -7.58 -3.67 -5.20
CA ASP A 139 -6.71 -4.36 -4.23
C ASP A 139 -6.65 -5.86 -4.48
N GLU A 140 -7.81 -6.50 -4.60
CA GLU A 140 -7.87 -7.94 -4.85
C GLU A 140 -7.12 -8.31 -6.13
N PHE A 141 -7.26 -7.51 -7.20
CA PHE A 141 -6.49 -7.69 -8.42
C PHE A 141 -4.99 -7.53 -8.17
N HIS A 142 -4.57 -6.43 -7.52
CA HIS A 142 -3.17 -6.14 -7.23
C HIS A 142 -2.51 -7.28 -6.46
N LYS A 143 -3.13 -7.83 -5.41
CA LYS A 143 -2.56 -8.95 -4.64
C LYS A 143 -2.16 -10.14 -5.51
N THR A 144 -2.93 -10.43 -6.57
CA THR A 144 -2.56 -11.51 -7.51
C THR A 144 -1.51 -11.05 -8.51
N LEU A 145 -1.64 -9.83 -9.05
CA LEU A 145 -0.63 -9.26 -9.94
C LEU A 145 0.75 -9.15 -9.28
N TYR A 146 0.80 -8.71 -8.02
CA TYR A 146 2.02 -8.55 -7.23
C TYR A 146 2.85 -9.84 -7.20
N VAL A 147 2.21 -10.97 -6.88
CA VAL A 147 2.88 -12.28 -6.88
C VAL A 147 3.32 -12.68 -8.29
N VAL A 148 2.51 -12.38 -9.32
CA VAL A 148 2.90 -12.66 -10.71
C VAL A 148 4.13 -11.85 -11.11
N TYR A 149 4.16 -10.57 -10.78
CA TYR A 149 5.16 -9.62 -11.22
C TYR A 149 6.48 -9.72 -10.42
N HIS A 150 6.40 -9.94 -9.10
CA HIS A 150 7.57 -9.96 -8.23
C HIS A 150 8.09 -11.36 -7.87
N ASP A 151 7.30 -12.42 -8.09
CA ASP A 151 7.75 -13.80 -7.86
C ASP A 151 7.73 -14.62 -9.16
N TYR A 152 6.58 -14.79 -9.80
CA TYR A 152 6.47 -15.76 -10.90
C TYR A 152 7.24 -15.34 -12.15
N LEU A 153 7.17 -14.07 -12.55
CA LEU A 153 7.85 -13.56 -13.75
C LEU A 153 9.38 -13.56 -13.60
N PRO A 154 9.99 -13.01 -12.52
CA PRO A 154 11.44 -13.01 -12.34
C PRO A 154 12.02 -14.43 -12.27
N ASN A 155 11.30 -15.34 -11.60
CA ASN A 155 11.67 -16.75 -11.49
C ASN A 155 11.29 -17.60 -12.72
N LYS A 156 10.77 -16.99 -13.79
CA LYS A 156 10.34 -17.65 -15.04
C LYS A 156 9.38 -18.82 -14.78
N ASN A 157 8.55 -18.72 -13.74
CA ASN A 157 7.63 -19.76 -13.31
C ASN A 157 6.31 -19.72 -14.11
N TYR A 158 6.42 -19.92 -15.42
CA TYR A 158 5.30 -19.84 -16.36
C TYR A 158 4.17 -20.84 -16.05
N LYS A 159 4.50 -21.98 -15.42
CA LYS A 159 3.51 -22.95 -14.97
C LYS A 159 2.63 -22.38 -13.85
N LYS A 160 3.21 -21.73 -12.83
CA LYS A 160 2.44 -21.07 -11.78
C LYS A 160 1.67 -19.87 -12.33
N LEU A 161 2.29 -19.07 -13.19
CA LEU A 161 1.65 -17.96 -13.87
C LEU A 161 0.40 -18.42 -14.66
N GLY A 162 0.51 -19.50 -15.43
CA GLY A 162 -0.63 -20.02 -16.19
C GLY A 162 -1.82 -20.42 -15.33
N LYS A 163 -1.58 -20.95 -14.13
CA LYS A 163 -2.62 -21.32 -13.16
C LYS A 163 -3.40 -20.13 -12.61
N VAL A 164 -2.84 -18.92 -12.60
CA VAL A 164 -3.49 -17.72 -12.03
C VAL A 164 -4.13 -16.81 -13.07
N THR A 165 -3.95 -17.07 -14.37
CA THR A 165 -4.51 -16.24 -15.45
C THR A 165 -6.04 -16.13 -15.39
N ASP A 166 -6.74 -17.22 -15.04
CA ASP A 166 -8.20 -17.19 -14.86
C ASP A 166 -8.64 -16.37 -13.64
N THR A 167 -7.87 -16.42 -12.56
CA THR A 167 -8.10 -15.58 -11.38
C THR A 167 -7.90 -14.10 -11.70
N LEU A 168 -6.84 -13.74 -12.45
CA LEU A 168 -6.61 -12.37 -12.91
C LEU A 168 -7.77 -11.86 -13.77
N ILE A 169 -8.23 -12.65 -14.75
CA ILE A 169 -9.38 -12.27 -15.60
C ILE A 169 -10.65 -12.09 -14.75
N LYS A 170 -10.92 -13.01 -13.81
CA LYS A 170 -12.08 -12.90 -12.92
C LYS A 170 -12.03 -11.61 -12.09
N LYS A 171 -10.87 -11.25 -11.56
CA LYS A 171 -10.68 -10.04 -10.75
C LYS A 171 -10.75 -8.77 -11.60
N ALA A 172 -10.15 -8.75 -12.79
CA ALA A 172 -10.29 -7.62 -13.71
C ALA A 172 -11.76 -7.41 -14.13
N LYS A 173 -12.53 -8.49 -14.35
CA LYS A 173 -13.98 -8.39 -14.56
C LYS A 173 -14.72 -7.79 -13.35
N ALA A 174 -14.28 -8.08 -12.13
CA ALA A 174 -14.85 -7.46 -10.94
C ALA A 174 -14.60 -5.95 -10.94
N VAL A 175 -13.36 -5.52 -11.25
CA VAL A 175 -13.02 -4.09 -11.40
C VAL A 175 -13.92 -3.39 -12.42
N THR A 176 -14.16 -3.98 -13.59
CA THR A 176 -15.06 -3.38 -14.61
C THR A 176 -16.52 -3.22 -14.15
N LYS A 177 -16.92 -3.89 -13.07
CA LYS A 177 -18.27 -3.83 -12.51
C LYS A 177 -18.34 -2.99 -11.23
N SER A 178 -17.19 -2.54 -10.71
CA SER A 178 -17.14 -1.74 -9.49
C SER A 178 -17.78 -0.38 -9.69
N LYS A 179 -18.45 0.10 -8.65
CA LYS A 179 -19.00 1.45 -8.61
C LYS A 179 -18.02 2.37 -7.90
N LEU A 180 -17.72 3.50 -8.53
CA LEU A 180 -16.97 4.55 -7.87
C LEU A 180 -17.83 5.19 -6.76
N PRO A 181 -17.21 5.60 -5.64
CA PRO A 181 -17.91 6.43 -4.66
C PRO A 181 -18.27 7.78 -5.28
N ALA A 182 -19.35 8.42 -4.79
CA ALA A 182 -19.90 9.66 -5.36
C ALA A 182 -18.84 10.77 -5.55
N ARG A 183 -17.88 10.88 -4.64
CA ARG A 183 -16.77 11.85 -4.70
C ARG A 183 -15.83 11.67 -5.92
N LEU A 184 -15.91 10.54 -6.61
CA LEU A 184 -15.08 10.20 -7.78
C LEU A 184 -15.90 10.05 -9.07
N GLU A 185 -17.17 10.46 -9.10
CA GLU A 185 -18.03 10.28 -10.28
C GLU A 185 -17.45 10.96 -11.53
N LEU A 186 -16.75 12.10 -11.37
CA LEU A 186 -16.08 12.80 -12.46
C LEU A 186 -14.95 11.98 -13.13
N LYS A 187 -14.43 10.94 -12.45
CA LYS A 187 -13.37 10.06 -12.96
C LYS A 187 -13.93 8.78 -13.62
N LYS A 188 -15.26 8.63 -13.71
CA LYS A 188 -15.94 7.40 -14.14
C LYS A 188 -15.60 6.95 -15.56
N ASP A 189 -15.55 7.85 -16.52
CA ASP A 189 -15.27 7.49 -17.91
C ASP A 189 -13.83 6.99 -18.06
N ALA A 190 -12.88 7.72 -17.46
CA ALA A 190 -11.48 7.30 -17.39
C ALA A 190 -11.32 5.95 -16.70
N PHE A 191 -12.00 5.74 -15.56
CA PHE A 191 -11.99 4.48 -14.83
C PHE A 191 -12.54 3.34 -15.67
N THR A 192 -13.67 3.54 -16.33
CA THR A 192 -14.33 2.53 -17.17
C THR A 192 -13.41 2.09 -18.32
N LEU A 193 -12.76 3.05 -18.97
CA LEU A 193 -11.79 2.79 -20.03
C LEU A 193 -10.59 1.98 -19.51
N ALA A 194 -9.94 2.46 -18.45
CA ALA A 194 -8.76 1.80 -17.88
C ALA A 194 -9.08 0.39 -17.34
N ALA A 195 -10.24 0.20 -16.72
CA ALA A 195 -10.69 -1.12 -16.26
C ALA A 195 -10.88 -2.10 -17.43
N ALA A 196 -11.43 -1.64 -18.56
CA ALA A 196 -11.58 -2.45 -19.76
C ALA A 196 -10.22 -2.81 -20.40
N GLU A 197 -9.26 -1.88 -20.39
CA GLU A 197 -7.89 -2.14 -20.83
C GLU A 197 -7.18 -3.17 -19.95
N LEU A 198 -7.36 -3.08 -18.62
CA LEU A 198 -6.82 -4.06 -17.67
C LEU A 198 -7.40 -5.45 -17.89
N LEU A 199 -8.71 -5.55 -18.15
CA LEU A 199 -9.34 -6.82 -18.49
C LEU A 199 -8.78 -7.40 -19.80
N THR A 200 -8.60 -6.55 -20.81
CA THR A 200 -8.07 -6.95 -22.10
C THR A 200 -6.64 -7.48 -21.98
N SER A 201 -5.78 -6.81 -21.20
CA SER A 201 -4.40 -7.27 -20.97
C SER A 201 -4.33 -8.59 -20.19
N ALA A 202 -5.21 -8.80 -19.19
CA ALA A 202 -5.31 -10.07 -18.48
C ALA A 202 -5.75 -11.22 -19.41
N MET A 203 -6.68 -10.95 -20.34
CA MET A 203 -7.07 -11.93 -21.35
C MET A 203 -5.95 -12.24 -22.35
N ASP A 204 -5.18 -11.22 -22.76
CA ASP A 204 -4.03 -11.39 -23.63
C ASP A 204 -2.94 -12.26 -22.98
N LEU A 205 -2.63 -12.02 -21.71
CA LEU A 205 -1.71 -12.87 -20.95
C LEU A 205 -2.12 -14.35 -21.01
N LYS A 206 -3.40 -14.65 -20.77
CA LYS A 206 -3.92 -16.03 -20.86
C LYS A 206 -3.69 -16.64 -22.24
N LYS A 207 -3.91 -15.87 -23.32
CA LYS A 207 -3.67 -16.34 -24.70
C LYS A 207 -2.20 -16.67 -24.92
N ARG A 208 -1.29 -15.81 -24.47
CA ARG A 208 0.16 -16.00 -24.67
C ARG A 208 0.72 -17.15 -23.86
N VAL A 209 0.23 -17.35 -22.63
CA VAL A 209 0.55 -18.54 -21.84
C VAL A 209 0.15 -19.81 -22.58
N LYS A 210 -1.06 -19.85 -23.16
CA LYS A 210 -1.51 -21.02 -23.94
C LYS A 210 -0.65 -21.26 -25.18
N ALA A 211 -0.18 -20.21 -25.83
CA ALA A 211 0.73 -20.31 -26.97
C ALA A 211 2.16 -20.74 -26.58
N ASN A 212 2.48 -20.81 -25.28
CA ASN A 212 3.77 -21.25 -24.72
C ASN A 212 5.00 -20.49 -25.27
N ASN A 213 4.83 -19.23 -25.69
CA ASN A 213 5.91 -18.36 -26.13
C ASN A 213 6.39 -17.50 -24.94
N LYS A 214 7.54 -17.86 -24.36
CA LYS A 214 8.05 -17.26 -23.12
C LYS A 214 8.31 -15.75 -23.21
N ILE A 215 8.95 -15.29 -24.30
CA ILE A 215 9.23 -13.86 -24.51
C ILE A 215 7.92 -13.07 -24.58
N SER A 216 6.92 -13.63 -25.26
CA SER A 216 5.62 -12.97 -25.38
C SER A 216 4.85 -12.94 -24.06
N ILE A 217 5.03 -13.95 -23.18
CA ILE A 217 4.44 -13.96 -21.83
C ILE A 217 5.03 -12.84 -20.98
N ASP A 218 6.35 -12.67 -20.97
CA ASP A 218 7.02 -11.63 -20.19
C ASP A 218 6.46 -10.25 -20.55
N ALA A 219 6.43 -9.92 -21.85
CA ALA A 219 5.89 -8.66 -22.35
C ALA A 219 4.41 -8.44 -21.99
N ALA A 220 3.60 -9.50 -21.91
CA ALA A 220 2.20 -9.38 -21.51
C ALA A 220 2.01 -9.17 -20.01
N VAL A 221 2.89 -9.71 -19.17
CA VAL A 221 2.87 -9.39 -17.73
C VAL A 221 3.23 -7.92 -17.52
N GLU A 222 4.29 -7.44 -18.17
CA GLU A 222 4.70 -6.03 -18.13
C GLU A 222 3.57 -5.10 -18.58
N ASN A 223 2.96 -5.39 -19.74
CA ASN A 223 1.83 -4.60 -20.25
C ASN A 223 0.64 -4.62 -19.28
N MET A 224 0.30 -5.77 -18.69
CA MET A 224 -0.78 -5.85 -17.70
C MET A 224 -0.45 -5.04 -16.44
N HIS A 225 0.80 -5.05 -16.00
CA HIS A 225 1.27 -4.21 -14.90
C HIS A 225 1.14 -2.72 -15.22
N THR A 226 1.56 -2.27 -16.40
CA THR A 226 1.35 -0.89 -16.85
C THR A 226 -0.13 -0.51 -16.89
N LYS A 227 -1.02 -1.39 -17.38
CA LYS A 227 -2.47 -1.11 -17.36
C LYS A 227 -3.04 -1.00 -15.95
N TYR A 228 -2.50 -1.76 -15.01
CA TYR A 228 -2.85 -1.64 -13.60
C TYR A 228 -2.39 -0.29 -13.02
N GLN A 229 -1.14 0.12 -13.27
CA GLN A 229 -0.62 1.41 -12.81
C GLN A 229 -1.40 2.60 -13.41
N ASN A 230 -1.76 2.53 -14.69
CA ASN A 230 -2.61 3.55 -15.33
C ASN A 230 -4.00 3.64 -14.69
N LEU A 231 -4.57 2.49 -14.27
CA LEU A 231 -5.84 2.47 -13.54
C LEU A 231 -5.71 3.12 -12.17
N GLU A 232 -4.62 2.86 -11.42
CA GLU A 232 -4.39 3.48 -10.12
C GLU A 232 -4.16 5.00 -10.23
N ALA A 233 -3.39 5.45 -11.22
CA ALA A 233 -3.07 6.86 -11.45
C ALA A 233 -4.30 7.74 -11.68
N ILE A 234 -5.46 7.14 -12.04
CA ILE A 234 -6.72 7.87 -12.12
C ILE A 234 -7.10 8.47 -10.77
N PHE A 235 -6.68 7.91 -9.64
CA PHE A 235 -7.11 8.34 -8.31
C PHE A 235 -6.12 9.24 -7.58
N GLU A 236 -4.95 9.44 -8.15
CA GLU A 236 -3.98 10.44 -7.72
C GLU A 236 -4.41 11.85 -8.20
#